data_AF-A0A510E3P1-F1
#
_entry.id   AF-A0A510E3P1-F1
#
_cell.length_a   1.000
_cell.length_b   1.000
_cell.length_c   1.000
_cell.angle_alpha   90.00
_cell.angle_beta   90.00
_cell.angle_gamma   90.00
#
_symmetry.space_group_name_H-M   'P 1'
#
loop_
_entity.id
_entity.type
_entity.pdbx_description
1 polymer ?
#
loop_
_entity_poly.entity_id
_entity_poly.type
_entity_poly.pdbx_seq_one_letter_code
_entity_poly.pdbx_strand_id
1 'polypeptide(L)'
;MRFEASLDVIQPFGRRFITNEGHLVTLSSELEKECQKSGLSPTMLSEIIVDFFQSKSKISSSYVVPLKGNTSSCIITNVIDLWMTNALTSTHVIMTLSINGDSGEVRFVYPQFFAELAKSILSNNMKYECNKIVMNFPYMFVIFDTFNAFKKVYSNVVEGIVNMEGSSYMFSKTEMRSLIWKVDTTKVDYISNELIPEKMRSLIKGDYY
;
A
#
# COMPACT_ATOMS: atom_id res chain seq x y z
N MET A 1 -4.97 -11.80 14.64
CA MET A 1 -4.31 -11.27 13.43
C MET A 1 -5.29 -11.51 12.27
N ARG A 2 -5.45 -10.55 11.34
CA ARG A 2 -6.59 -10.56 10.39
C ARG A 2 -6.21 -11.11 9.01
N PHE A 3 -5.01 -10.77 8.54
CA PHE A 3 -4.50 -11.21 7.24
C PHE A 3 -3.37 -12.20 7.47
N GLU A 4 -3.60 -13.43 7.05
CA GLU A 4 -2.67 -14.53 7.25
C GLU A 4 -2.61 -15.39 6.00
N ALA A 5 -1.42 -15.91 5.71
CA ALA A 5 -1.22 -16.93 4.70
C ALA A 5 -0.30 -18.03 5.26
N SER A 6 -0.50 -19.27 4.81
CA SER A 6 0.40 -20.36 5.15
C SER A 6 0.77 -21.21 3.95
N LEU A 7 2.03 -21.65 3.89
CA LEU A 7 2.59 -22.52 2.85
C LEU A 7 2.90 -23.90 3.42
N ASP A 8 2.34 -24.94 2.82
CA ASP A 8 2.52 -26.36 3.17
C ASP A 8 2.25 -26.67 4.65
N VAL A 9 1.39 -25.87 5.27
CA VAL A 9 0.88 -26.07 6.62
C VAL A 9 -0.62 -26.24 6.54
N ILE A 10 -1.12 -27.31 7.13
CA ILE A 10 -2.55 -27.56 7.26
C ILE A 10 -3.06 -26.75 8.44
N GLN A 11 -3.56 -25.54 8.17
CA GLN A 11 -4.28 -24.77 9.18
C GLN A 11 -5.77 -25.18 9.24
N PRO A 12 -6.39 -25.15 10.43
CA PRO A 12 -7.81 -25.46 10.61
C PRO A 12 -8.75 -24.36 10.07
N PHE A 13 -8.22 -23.18 9.73
CA PHE A 13 -8.99 -22.02 9.28
C PHE A 13 -8.44 -21.48 7.95
N GLY A 14 -9.31 -20.86 7.15
CA GLY A 14 -8.95 -20.24 5.87
C GLY A 14 -9.30 -21.08 4.63
N ARG A 15 -9.14 -20.47 3.45
CA ARG A 15 -9.39 -21.11 2.16
C ARG A 15 -8.10 -21.63 1.56
N ARG A 16 -8.15 -22.86 1.04
CA ARG A 16 -7.01 -23.60 0.51
C ARG A 16 -6.95 -23.48 -1.01
N PHE A 17 -5.74 -23.33 -1.51
CA PHE A 17 -5.38 -23.25 -2.92
C PHE A 17 -4.20 -24.18 -3.16
N ILE A 18 -4.24 -24.91 -4.27
CA ILE A 18 -3.11 -25.74 -4.71
C ILE A 18 -2.46 -24.97 -5.86
N THR A 19 -1.17 -24.69 -5.74
CA THR A 19 -0.41 -24.00 -6.79
C THR A 19 -0.02 -24.96 -7.91
N ASN A 20 0.47 -24.42 -9.03
CA ASN A 20 0.91 -25.21 -10.18
C ASN A 20 2.05 -26.19 -9.83
N GLU A 21 2.89 -25.83 -8.86
CA GLU A 21 3.99 -26.66 -8.37
C GLU A 21 3.55 -27.69 -7.31
N GLY A 22 2.24 -27.76 -7.00
CA GLY A 22 1.68 -28.70 -6.04
C GLY A 22 1.81 -28.27 -4.57
N HIS A 23 2.18 -27.01 -4.31
CA HIS A 23 2.20 -26.49 -2.95
C HIS A 23 0.79 -26.17 -2.44
N LEU A 24 0.56 -26.38 -1.16
CA LEU A 24 -0.70 -26.03 -0.50
C LEU A 24 -0.57 -24.65 0.15
N VAL A 25 -1.31 -23.67 -0.36
CA VAL A 25 -1.41 -22.34 0.24
C VAL A 25 -2.77 -22.18 0.90
N THR A 26 -2.80 -21.77 2.18
CA THR A 26 -4.03 -21.40 2.88
C THR A 26 -4.03 -19.89 3.11
N LEU A 27 -5.10 -19.20 2.72
CA LEU A 27 -5.30 -17.77 2.95
C LEU A 27 -6.41 -17.55 3.98
N SER A 28 -6.26 -16.58 4.88
CA SER A 28 -7.36 -16.16 5.75
C SER A 28 -8.53 -15.61 4.91
N SER A 29 -9.75 -15.77 5.43
CA SER A 29 -10.97 -15.32 4.73
C SER A 29 -10.95 -13.83 4.41
N GLU A 30 -10.35 -13.03 5.28
CA GLU A 30 -10.20 -11.59 5.12
C GLU A 30 -9.18 -11.23 4.04
N LEU A 31 -8.06 -11.96 3.97
CA LEU A 31 -7.05 -11.76 2.92
C LEU A 31 -7.63 -12.10 1.55
N GLU A 32 -8.32 -13.23 1.43
CA GLU A 32 -8.99 -13.63 0.20
C GLU A 32 -9.96 -12.54 -0.30
N LYS A 33 -10.80 -12.03 0.61
CA LYS A 33 -11.77 -10.98 0.29
C LYS A 33 -11.11 -9.69 -0.17
N GLU A 34 -10.04 -9.24 0.49
CA GLU A 34 -9.34 -8.02 0.11
C GLU A 34 -8.66 -8.15 -1.27
N CYS A 35 -8.09 -9.32 -1.57
CA CYS A 35 -7.51 -9.60 -2.88
C CYS A 35 -8.56 -9.60 -3.98
N GLN A 36 -9.67 -10.31 -3.77
CA GLN A 36 -10.78 -10.34 -4.74
C GLN A 36 -11.37 -8.95 -4.98
N LYS A 37 -11.58 -8.18 -3.91
CA LYS A 37 -12.05 -6.79 -3.99
C LYS A 37 -11.09 -5.90 -4.78
N SER A 38 -9.79 -6.17 -4.70
CA SER A 38 -8.74 -5.45 -5.43
C SER A 38 -8.50 -5.99 -6.86
N GLY A 39 -9.28 -6.99 -7.30
CA GLY A 39 -9.15 -7.60 -8.62
C GLY A 39 -8.00 -8.62 -8.76
N LEU A 40 -7.29 -8.93 -7.68
CA LEU A 40 -6.23 -9.94 -7.63
C LEU A 40 -6.84 -11.31 -7.35
N SER A 41 -6.60 -12.27 -8.25
CA SER A 41 -7.05 -13.64 -8.03
C SER A 41 -6.35 -14.27 -6.82
N PRO A 42 -7.07 -14.89 -5.87
CA PRO A 42 -6.46 -15.63 -4.76
C PRO A 42 -5.51 -16.74 -5.21
N THR A 43 -5.79 -17.37 -6.36
CA THR A 43 -4.88 -18.37 -6.96
C THR A 43 -3.55 -17.73 -7.36
N MET A 44 -3.58 -16.56 -8.00
CA MET A 44 -2.36 -15.84 -8.39
C MET A 44 -1.58 -15.34 -7.19
N LEU A 45 -2.26 -14.88 -6.13
CA LEU A 45 -1.59 -14.56 -4.88
C LEU A 45 -0.92 -15.80 -4.28
N SER A 46 -1.54 -16.98 -4.40
CA SER A 46 -0.96 -18.23 -3.88
C SER A 46 0.35 -18.59 -4.61
N GLU A 47 0.41 -18.45 -5.94
CA GLU A 47 1.65 -18.61 -6.71
C GLU A 47 2.72 -17.61 -6.24
N ILE A 48 2.36 -16.35 -6.09
CA ILE A 48 3.27 -15.28 -5.64
C ILE A 48 3.82 -15.56 -4.23
N ILE A 49 3.02 -16.12 -3.33
CA ILE A 49 3.46 -16.49 -1.98
C ILE A 49 4.49 -17.63 -2.02
N VAL A 50 4.25 -18.65 -2.86
CA VAL A 50 5.23 -19.73 -3.08
C VAL A 50 6.55 -19.15 -3.57
N ASP A 51 6.51 -18.33 -4.63
CA ASP A 51 7.68 -17.67 -5.18
C ASP A 51 8.41 -16.82 -4.12
N PHE A 52 7.67 -16.09 -3.28
CA PHE A 52 8.26 -15.29 -2.22
C PHE A 52 9.08 -16.16 -1.25
N PHE A 53 8.53 -17.27 -0.77
CA PHE A 53 9.23 -18.19 0.12
C PHE A 53 10.45 -18.85 -0.54
N GLN A 54 10.37 -19.16 -1.84
CA GLN A 54 11.46 -19.79 -2.58
C GLN A 54 12.58 -18.80 -2.95
N SER A 55 12.25 -17.53 -3.24
CA SER A 55 13.17 -16.52 -3.79
C SER A 55 14.34 -16.14 -2.86
N LYS A 56 14.25 -16.44 -1.56
CA LYS A 56 15.22 -16.05 -0.52
C LYS A 56 15.55 -14.54 -0.48
N SER A 57 14.73 -13.68 -1.11
CA SER A 57 14.94 -12.24 -1.08
C SER A 57 14.82 -11.73 0.35
N LYS A 58 15.87 -11.04 0.82
CA LYS A 58 15.96 -10.57 2.21
C LYS A 58 15.31 -9.21 2.46
N ILE A 59 14.93 -8.49 1.42
CA ILE A 59 14.55 -7.07 1.53
C ILE A 59 13.15 -6.85 0.96
N SER A 60 12.95 -7.15 -0.32
CA SER A 60 11.65 -7.01 -0.98
C SER A 60 11.53 -7.91 -2.20
N SER A 61 10.30 -8.27 -2.56
CA SER A 61 9.97 -8.95 -3.83
C SER A 61 8.87 -8.19 -4.54
N SER A 62 8.89 -8.18 -5.88
CA SER A 62 7.89 -7.49 -6.71
C SER A 62 7.40 -8.38 -7.85
N TYR A 63 6.08 -8.38 -8.07
CA TYR A 63 5.39 -9.21 -9.04
C TYR A 63 4.38 -8.38 -9.81
N VAL A 64 4.50 -8.35 -11.13
CA VAL A 64 3.52 -7.69 -12.00
C VAL A 64 2.40 -8.67 -12.29
N VAL A 65 1.16 -8.25 -12.05
CA VAL A 65 -0.04 -9.11 -12.13
C VAL A 65 -1.11 -8.49 -13.01
N PRO A 66 -1.82 -9.29 -13.83
CA PRO A 66 -3.07 -8.85 -14.43
C PRO A 66 -4.14 -8.69 -13.34
N LEU A 67 -4.91 -7.62 -13.42
CA LEU A 67 -6.02 -7.33 -12.52
C LEU A 67 -7.33 -7.25 -13.30
N LYS A 68 -8.43 -7.62 -12.64
CA LYS A 68 -9.76 -7.47 -13.22
C LYS A 68 -10.28 -6.06 -12.98
N GLY A 69 -10.27 -5.23 -14.03
CA GLY A 69 -11.16 -4.08 -14.23
C GLY A 69 -11.14 -3.04 -13.12
N ASN A 70 -10.07 -2.24 -13.04
CA ASN A 70 -10.07 -1.04 -12.22
C ASN A 70 -9.79 0.21 -13.10
N THR A 71 -10.85 0.95 -13.42
CA THR A 71 -10.80 2.16 -14.26
C THR A 71 -10.61 3.43 -13.43
N SER A 72 -9.93 3.34 -12.28
CA SER A 72 -9.64 4.53 -11.47
C SER A 72 -8.65 5.45 -12.19
N SER A 73 -8.95 6.75 -12.21
CA SER A 73 -8.02 7.77 -12.70
C SER A 73 -6.80 7.97 -11.80
N CYS A 74 -6.88 7.52 -10.53
CA CYS A 74 -5.77 7.51 -9.60
C CYS A 74 -5.24 6.11 -9.39
N ILE A 75 -3.93 5.99 -9.22
CA ILE A 75 -3.35 4.73 -8.75
C ILE A 75 -3.82 4.48 -7.33
N ILE A 76 -4.21 3.26 -7.04
CA ILE A 76 -4.56 2.84 -5.68
C ILE A 76 -3.50 1.87 -5.21
N THR A 77 -2.85 2.19 -4.09
CA THR A 77 -1.88 1.31 -3.45
C THR A 77 -2.47 0.83 -2.13
N ASN A 78 -2.97 -0.40 -2.11
CA ASN A 78 -3.46 -1.04 -0.90
C ASN A 78 -2.28 -1.57 -0.08
N VAL A 79 -2.25 -1.31 1.22
CA VAL A 79 -1.22 -1.76 2.16
C VAL A 79 -1.84 -2.70 3.18
N ILE A 80 -1.34 -3.94 3.20
CA ILE A 80 -1.83 -5.04 4.01
C ILE A 80 -0.72 -5.49 4.95
N ASP A 81 -1.04 -5.55 6.23
CA ASP A 81 -0.18 -6.12 7.27
C ASP A 81 -0.41 -7.64 7.34
N LEU A 82 0.59 -8.42 6.91
CA LEU A 82 0.44 -9.84 6.58
C LEU A 82 1.42 -10.72 7.38
N TRP A 83 0.88 -11.79 7.97
CA TRP A 83 1.69 -12.88 8.54
C TRP A 83 1.72 -14.06 7.58
N MET A 84 2.92 -14.50 7.19
CA MET A 84 3.12 -15.65 6.31
C MET A 84 3.86 -16.75 7.06
N THR A 85 3.28 -17.95 7.13
CA THR A 85 3.81 -19.05 7.92
C THR A 85 4.09 -20.28 7.06
N ASN A 86 5.25 -20.90 7.23
CA ASN A 86 5.52 -22.24 6.71
C ASN A 86 5.89 -23.18 7.87
N ALA A 87 6.30 -24.42 7.58
CA ALA A 87 6.64 -25.40 8.61
C ALA A 87 7.81 -24.99 9.53
N LEU A 88 8.64 -24.02 9.11
CA LEU A 88 9.87 -23.65 9.80
C LEU A 88 9.79 -22.27 10.47
N THR A 89 9.04 -21.35 9.89
CA THR A 89 9.08 -19.93 10.21
C THR A 89 7.71 -19.28 10.07
N SER A 90 7.46 -18.28 10.91
CA SER A 90 6.39 -17.32 10.72
C SER A 90 7.02 -15.95 10.51
N THR A 91 6.66 -15.32 9.40
CA THR A 91 7.31 -14.10 8.91
C THR A 91 6.29 -13.00 8.80
N HIS A 92 6.59 -11.87 9.44
CA HIS A 92 5.81 -10.64 9.34
C HIS A 92 6.27 -9.83 8.13
N VAL A 93 5.36 -9.53 7.22
CA VAL A 93 5.62 -8.69 6.04
C VAL A 93 4.52 -7.67 5.85
N ILE A 94 4.85 -6.59 5.16
CA ILE A 94 3.90 -5.67 4.57
C ILE A 94 3.74 -6.03 3.10
N MET A 95 2.52 -6.34 2.70
CA MET A 95 2.15 -6.52 1.31
C MET A 95 1.58 -5.22 0.77
N THR A 96 2.07 -4.75 -0.37
CA THR A 96 1.42 -3.65 -1.12
C THR A 96 0.91 -4.15 -2.45
N LEU A 97 -0.32 -3.78 -2.80
CA LEU A 97 -0.90 -3.99 -4.13
C LEU A 97 -1.17 -2.62 -4.76
N SER A 98 -0.30 -2.22 -5.69
CA SER A 98 -0.49 -1.00 -6.48
C SER A 98 -1.25 -1.33 -7.76
N ILE A 99 -2.36 -0.64 -8.00
CA ILE A 99 -3.31 -0.93 -9.08
C ILE A 99 -3.29 0.22 -10.08
N ASN A 100 -3.04 -0.09 -11.35
CA ASN A 100 -3.06 0.85 -12.46
C ASN A 100 -3.75 0.22 -13.68
N GLY A 101 -5.03 0.52 -13.87
CA GLY A 101 -5.84 -0.08 -14.92
C GLY A 101 -6.03 -1.58 -14.71
N ASP A 102 -5.79 -2.35 -15.78
CA ASP A 102 -5.88 -3.81 -15.79
C ASP A 102 -4.57 -4.50 -15.34
N SER A 103 -3.63 -3.74 -14.80
CA SER A 103 -2.35 -4.24 -14.30
C SER A 103 -2.10 -3.77 -12.88
N GLY A 104 -1.40 -4.59 -12.10
CA GLY A 104 -0.97 -4.25 -10.76
C GLY A 104 0.42 -4.75 -10.45
N GLU A 105 0.94 -4.26 -9.33
CA GLU A 105 2.22 -4.69 -8.77
C GLU A 105 1.99 -5.11 -7.32
N VAL A 106 2.22 -6.39 -7.05
CA VAL A 106 2.26 -6.94 -5.69
C VAL A 106 3.70 -6.86 -5.21
N ARG A 107 3.92 -6.24 -4.05
CA ARG A 107 5.22 -6.25 -3.37
C ARG A 107 5.09 -6.78 -1.97
N PHE A 108 6.10 -7.52 -1.53
CA PHE A 108 6.31 -7.84 -0.13
C PHE A 108 7.55 -7.13 0.37
N VAL A 109 7.49 -6.57 1.57
CA VAL A 109 8.62 -5.95 2.25
C VAL A 109 8.56 -6.27 3.74
N TYR A 110 9.71 -6.44 4.38
CA TYR A 110 9.72 -6.49 5.84
C TYR A 110 9.42 -5.10 6.42
N PRO A 111 8.69 -4.97 7.54
CA PRO A 111 8.27 -3.67 8.08
C PRO A 111 9.40 -2.65 8.24
N GLN A 112 10.59 -3.08 8.66
CA GLN A 112 11.77 -2.23 8.85
C GLN A 112 12.30 -1.58 7.55
N PHE A 113 11.92 -2.11 6.38
CA PHE A 113 12.31 -1.56 5.07
C PHE A 113 11.15 -0.82 4.39
N PHE A 114 10.04 -0.58 5.10
CA PHE A 114 8.88 0.10 4.52
C PHE A 114 9.22 1.51 4.00
N ALA A 115 10.08 2.25 4.71
CA ALA A 115 10.53 3.58 4.25
C ALA A 115 11.16 3.57 2.84
N GLU A 116 11.93 2.53 2.50
CA GLU A 116 12.52 2.40 1.16
C GLU A 116 11.47 2.01 0.11
N LEU A 117 10.51 1.17 0.49
CA LEU A 117 9.36 0.87 -0.36
C LEU A 117 8.52 2.13 -0.62
N ALA A 118 8.22 2.91 0.40
CA ALA A 118 7.46 4.16 0.29
C ALA A 118 8.16 5.15 -0.64
N LYS A 119 9.49 5.28 -0.53
CA LYS A 119 10.30 6.08 -1.45
C LYS A 119 10.17 5.59 -2.89
N SER A 120 10.30 4.28 -3.13
CA SER A 120 10.13 3.68 -4.46
C SER A 120 8.73 3.94 -5.03
N ILE A 121 7.68 3.75 -4.23
CA ILE A 121 6.29 4.02 -4.62
C ILE A 121 6.15 5.49 -5.04
N LEU A 122 6.58 6.44 -4.21
CA LEU A 122 6.46 7.86 -4.49
C LEU A 122 7.28 8.28 -5.74
N SER A 123 8.51 7.78 -5.90
CA SER A 123 9.33 8.04 -7.08
C SER A 123 8.67 7.51 -8.37
N ASN A 124 8.12 6.29 -8.34
CA ASN A 124 7.41 5.72 -9.48
C ASN A 124 6.10 6.46 -9.79
N ASN A 125 5.50 7.08 -8.76
CA ASN A 125 4.25 7.80 -8.87
C ASN A 125 4.38 9.24 -9.38
N MET A 126 5.61 9.76 -9.55
CA MET A 126 5.84 11.14 -10.01
C MET A 126 5.12 11.47 -11.33
N LYS A 127 5.04 10.49 -12.24
CA LYS A 127 4.42 10.60 -13.55
C LYS A 127 2.88 10.61 -13.53
N TYR A 128 2.26 10.29 -12.40
CA TYR A 128 0.81 10.28 -12.27
C TYR A 128 0.32 11.50 -11.48
N GLU A 129 -0.89 11.95 -11.80
CA GLU A 129 -1.52 13.10 -11.14
C GLU A 129 -1.99 12.78 -9.73
N CYS A 130 -2.32 11.51 -9.45
CA CYS A 130 -2.76 11.09 -8.13
C CYS A 130 -2.44 9.62 -7.84
N ASN A 131 -2.09 9.35 -6.57
CA ASN A 131 -2.03 8.04 -5.96
C ASN A 131 -2.73 8.08 -4.60
N LYS A 132 -3.50 7.04 -4.28
CA LYS A 132 -4.14 6.83 -2.99
C LYS A 132 -3.49 5.64 -2.30
N ILE A 133 -2.81 5.88 -1.20
CA ILE A 133 -2.29 4.83 -0.33
C ILE A 133 -3.39 4.50 0.69
N VAL A 134 -3.95 3.29 0.58
CA VAL A 134 -5.09 2.84 1.39
C VAL A 134 -4.63 1.70 2.28
N MET A 135 -5.01 1.76 3.56
CA MET A 135 -4.68 0.78 4.57
C MET A 135 -5.97 0.19 5.15
N ASN A 136 -5.88 -1.01 5.73
CA ASN A 136 -7.01 -1.60 6.48
C ASN A 136 -7.16 -1.00 7.89
N PHE A 137 -6.06 -0.49 8.45
CA PHE A 137 -5.99 0.19 9.75
C PHE A 137 -5.02 1.38 9.63
N PRO A 138 -5.10 2.40 10.51
CA PRO A 138 -4.22 3.55 10.43
C PRO A 138 -2.83 3.19 10.98
N TYR A 139 -2.04 2.48 10.17
CA TYR A 139 -0.68 2.10 10.52
C TYR A 139 0.21 3.35 10.56
N MET A 140 0.44 3.91 11.75
CA MET A 140 1.17 5.18 11.90
C MET A 140 2.57 5.12 11.30
N PHE A 141 3.24 3.98 11.35
CA PHE A 141 4.56 3.81 10.71
C PHE A 141 4.47 3.97 9.19
N VAL A 142 3.45 3.41 8.53
CA VAL A 142 3.22 3.57 7.08
C VAL A 142 3.04 5.03 6.73
N ILE A 143 2.24 5.74 7.52
CA ILE A 143 1.94 7.16 7.30
C ILE A 143 3.23 7.98 7.43
N PHE A 144 3.91 7.90 8.58
CA PHE A 144 5.09 8.73 8.83
C PHE A 144 6.27 8.37 7.93
N ASP A 145 6.47 7.10 7.60
CA ASP A 145 7.49 6.70 6.63
C ASP A 145 7.18 7.20 5.22
N THR A 146 5.90 7.27 4.83
CA THR A 146 5.50 7.86 3.55
C THR A 146 5.75 9.38 3.52
N PHE A 147 5.42 10.09 4.60
CA PHE A 147 5.71 11.53 4.72
C PHE A 147 7.23 11.80 4.72
N ASN A 148 8.01 10.99 5.43
CA ASN A 148 9.46 11.07 5.42
C ASN A 148 10.05 10.72 4.05
N ALA A 149 9.50 9.72 3.36
CA ALA A 149 9.91 9.38 2.00
C ALA A 149 9.61 10.52 1.02
N PHE A 150 8.48 11.21 1.16
CA PHE A 150 8.14 12.38 0.34
C PHE A 150 9.22 13.47 0.43
N LYS A 151 9.69 13.79 1.65
CA LYS A 151 10.83 14.72 1.86
C LYS A 151 12.15 14.25 1.27
N LYS A 152 12.35 12.94 1.13
CA LYS A 152 13.56 12.39 0.50
C LYS A 152 13.46 12.39 -1.03
N VAL A 153 12.25 12.31 -1.59
CA VAL A 153 12.01 12.32 -3.04
C VAL A 153 11.98 13.75 -3.58
N TYR A 154 11.43 14.70 -2.82
CA TYR A 154 11.28 16.09 -3.25
C TYR A 154 12.08 17.06 -2.39
N SER A 155 12.62 18.11 -3.04
CA SER A 155 13.21 19.25 -2.35
C SER A 155 12.16 20.31 -2.00
N ASN A 156 12.52 21.25 -1.12
CA ASN A 156 11.71 22.42 -0.74
C ASN A 156 10.29 22.06 -0.25
N VAL A 157 10.20 21.03 0.59
CA VAL A 157 8.93 20.56 1.14
C VAL A 157 8.49 21.45 2.30
N VAL A 158 7.25 21.93 2.23
CA VAL A 158 6.54 22.59 3.33
C VAL A 158 5.64 21.57 4.02
N GLU A 159 5.74 21.43 5.33
CA GLU A 159 4.91 20.53 6.13
C GLU A 159 4.05 21.30 7.12
N GLY A 160 2.89 20.77 7.44
CA GLY A 160 2.04 21.38 8.45
C GLY A 160 0.80 20.56 8.76
N ILE A 161 0.00 21.11 9.68
CA ILE A 161 -1.31 20.59 10.04
C ILE A 161 -2.32 21.72 9.86
N VAL A 162 -3.43 21.45 9.18
CA VAL A 162 -4.56 22.37 9.05
C VAL A 162 -5.82 21.74 9.62
N ASN A 163 -6.67 22.57 10.22
CA ASN A 163 -7.98 22.16 10.69
C ASN A 163 -9.04 22.69 9.71
N MET A 164 -9.86 21.79 9.18
CA MET A 164 -10.94 22.11 8.25
C MET A 164 -12.17 21.30 8.62
N GLU A 165 -13.29 21.98 8.84
CA GLU A 165 -14.59 21.34 9.09
C GLU A 165 -14.56 20.32 10.24
N GLY A 166 -13.91 20.68 11.35
CA GLY A 166 -13.80 19.83 12.53
C GLY A 166 -12.89 18.62 12.36
N SER A 167 -12.13 18.53 11.26
CA SER A 167 -11.13 17.49 11.02
C SER A 167 -9.73 18.09 10.91
N SER A 168 -8.73 17.38 11.43
CA SER A 168 -7.31 17.73 11.25
C SER A 168 -6.72 17.03 10.03
N TYR A 169 -5.88 17.74 9.29
CA TYR A 169 -5.19 17.22 8.11
C TYR A 169 -3.70 17.53 8.23
N MET A 170 -2.87 16.50 8.14
CA MET A 170 -1.43 16.63 7.99
C MET A 170 -1.10 16.71 6.51
N PHE A 171 -0.17 17.57 6.12
CA PHE A 171 0.26 17.70 4.72
C PHE A 171 1.77 17.90 4.60
N SER A 172 2.33 17.42 3.50
CA SER A 172 3.65 17.77 2.97
C SER A 172 3.47 18.23 1.52
N LYS A 173 3.93 19.42 1.19
CA LYS A 173 3.67 20.07 -0.09
C LYS A 173 4.95 20.57 -0.73
N THR A 174 5.03 20.42 -2.04
CA THR A 174 6.01 21.04 -2.93
C THR A 174 5.29 22.07 -3.82
N GLU A 175 5.99 22.65 -4.80
CA GLU A 175 5.35 23.52 -5.80
C GLU A 175 4.28 22.79 -6.63
N MET A 176 4.49 21.51 -6.97
CA MET A 176 3.62 20.77 -7.90
C MET A 176 2.79 19.66 -7.26
N ARG A 177 3.25 19.10 -6.15
CA ARG A 177 2.68 17.88 -5.54
C ARG A 177 2.47 18.04 -4.04
N SER A 178 1.47 17.36 -3.52
CA SER A 178 1.19 17.28 -2.09
C SER A 178 0.89 15.85 -1.65
N LEU A 179 1.34 15.53 -0.45
CA LEU A 179 0.92 14.38 0.32
C LEU A 179 0.00 14.89 1.42
N ILE A 180 -1.21 14.34 1.52
CA ILE A 180 -2.25 14.79 2.44
C ILE A 180 -2.82 13.57 3.17
N TRP A 181 -2.93 13.70 4.49
CA TRP A 181 -3.57 12.71 5.32
C TRP A 181 -4.60 13.40 6.21
N LYS A 182 -5.86 12.97 6.12
CA LYS A 182 -6.86 13.29 7.15
C LYS A 182 -6.51 12.46 8.37
N VAL A 183 -6.16 13.11 9.48
CA VAL A 183 -5.69 12.44 10.70
C VAL A 183 -6.72 11.39 11.14
N ASP A 184 -6.21 10.26 11.62
CA ASP A 184 -6.96 9.06 12.03
C ASP A 184 -7.69 8.30 10.91
N THR A 185 -7.52 8.68 9.65
CA THR A 185 -8.05 7.90 8.52
C THR A 185 -7.05 6.86 8.01
N THR A 186 -7.57 5.83 7.35
CA THR A 186 -6.75 4.76 6.77
C THR A 186 -6.28 5.08 5.35
N LYS A 187 -6.22 6.36 4.96
CA LYS A 187 -5.95 6.78 3.59
C LYS A 187 -5.04 8.00 3.53
N VAL A 188 -3.95 7.88 2.77
CA VAL A 188 -3.06 8.99 2.45
C VAL A 188 -3.18 9.29 0.95
N ASP A 189 -3.40 10.55 0.63
CA ASP A 189 -3.53 11.05 -0.74
C ASP A 189 -2.22 11.69 -1.19
N TYR A 190 -1.60 11.15 -2.24
CA TYR A 190 -0.57 11.84 -3.02
C TYR A 190 -1.24 12.41 -4.26
N ILE A 191 -1.24 13.73 -4.41
CA ILE A 191 -1.96 14.41 -5.49
C ILE A 191 -1.18 15.58 -6.08
N SER A 192 -1.48 15.89 -7.33
CA SER A 192 -1.16 17.18 -7.94
C SER A 192 -1.76 18.31 -7.10
N ASN A 193 -1.03 19.42 -6.95
CA ASN A 193 -1.52 20.58 -6.22
C ASN A 193 -2.81 21.17 -6.83
N GLU A 194 -3.02 20.95 -8.13
CA GLU A 194 -4.23 21.34 -8.86
C GLU A 194 -5.48 20.58 -8.42
N LEU A 195 -5.30 19.36 -7.88
CA LEU A 195 -6.39 18.51 -7.38
C LEU A 195 -6.68 18.73 -5.89
N ILE A 196 -5.89 19.56 -5.19
CA ILE A 196 -6.18 19.91 -3.79
C ILE A 196 -7.47 20.73 -3.75
N PRO A 197 -8.44 20.38 -2.89
CA PRO A 197 -9.65 21.17 -2.69
C PRO A 197 -9.33 22.64 -2.39
N GLU A 198 -10.02 23.57 -3.02
CA GLU A 198 -9.70 25.01 -2.97
C GLU A 198 -9.62 25.55 -1.53
N LYS A 199 -10.57 25.16 -0.68
CA LYS A 199 -10.64 25.52 0.74
C LYS A 199 -9.43 25.02 1.55
N MET A 200 -8.85 23.87 1.17
CA MET A 200 -7.63 23.35 1.78
C MET A 200 -6.40 24.07 1.22
N ARG A 201 -6.41 24.39 -0.08
CA ARG A 201 -5.33 25.12 -0.75
C ARG A 201 -5.12 26.51 -0.16
N SER A 202 -6.18 27.24 0.17
CA SER A 202 -6.09 28.56 0.83
C SER A 202 -5.47 28.47 2.22
N LEU A 203 -5.90 27.49 3.03
CA LEU A 203 -5.34 27.22 4.36
C LEU A 203 -3.86 26.86 4.32
N ILE A 204 -3.43 26.09 3.31
CA ILE A 204 -2.03 25.70 3.12
C ILE A 204 -1.15 26.85 2.64
N LYS A 205 -1.69 27.78 1.84
CA LYS A 205 -0.95 28.97 1.36
C LYS A 205 -0.79 30.04 2.43
N GLY A 206 -1.61 30.01 3.48
CA GLY A 206 -1.67 31.09 4.47
C GLY A 206 -2.35 32.36 3.93
N ASP A 207 -3.10 32.25 2.83
CA ASP A 207 -3.87 33.35 2.25
C ASP A 207 -5.13 33.57 3.11
N TYR A 208 -4.98 34.19 4.27
CA TYR A 208 -6.07 34.80 5.02
C TYR A 208 -6.21 36.25 4.55
N TYR A 209 -7.14 36.48 3.62
CA TYR A 209 -7.72 37.80 3.35
C TYR A 209 -9.22 37.73 3.58
#